data_AF-A0A3B9J0P3-F1
#
_entry.id   AF-A0A3B9J0P3-F1
#
_cell.length_a   1.000
_cell.length_b   1.000
_cell.length_c   1.000
_cell.angle_alpha   90.00
_cell.angle_beta   90.00
_cell.angle_gamma   90.00
#
_symmetry.space_group_name_H-M   'P 1'
#
loop_
_entity.id
_entity.type
_entity.pdbx_description
1 polymer ?
#
loop_
_entity_poly.entity_id
_entity_poly.type
_entity_poly.pdbx_seq_one_letter_code
_entity_poly.pdbx_strand_id
1 'polypeptide(L)' 'MNPSVETATGPIDASQLGRVLMHEHVFVISTEIQQNYPQEWGDEQDRVDDAVARLNELKESGIDSILDPT' A
#
# COMPACT_ATOMS: atom_id res chain seq x y z
N MET A 1 -16.79 -20.30 10.06
CA MET A 1 -15.80 -19.27 10.43
C MET A 1 -15.18 -18.81 9.14
N ASN A 2 -15.12 -17.51 8.89
CA ASN A 2 -14.40 -17.03 7.71
C ASN A 2 -12.90 -17.21 7.94
N PRO A 3 -12.12 -17.38 6.86
CA PRO A 3 -10.67 -17.42 6.98
C PRO A 3 -10.14 -16.08 7.51
N SER A 4 -9.01 -16.13 8.20
CA SER A 4 -8.22 -14.94 8.57
C SER A 4 -7.37 -14.50 7.37
N VAL A 5 -7.17 -13.20 7.22
CA VAL A 5 -6.27 -12.59 6.21
C VAL A 5 -5.26 -11.71 6.93
N GLU A 6 -3.98 -11.96 6.70
CA GLU A 6 -2.89 -11.12 7.24
C GLU A 6 -2.84 -9.79 6.48
N THR A 7 -2.68 -8.69 7.22
CA THR A 7 -2.54 -7.33 6.67
C THR A 7 -1.32 -6.62 7.27
N ALA A 8 -0.94 -5.47 6.74
CA ALA A 8 0.17 -4.67 7.27
C ALA A 8 0.01 -4.27 8.75
N THR A 9 -1.23 -4.25 9.27
CA THR A 9 -1.54 -3.92 10.66
C THR A 9 -2.01 -5.14 11.48
N GLY A 10 -1.79 -6.35 10.97
CA GLY A 10 -2.17 -7.62 11.61
C GLY A 10 -3.38 -8.32 10.98
N PRO A 11 -3.77 -9.49 11.50
CA PRO A 11 -4.82 -10.32 10.91
C PRO A 11 -6.22 -9.73 11.08
N ILE A 12 -7.06 -9.89 10.05
CA ILE A 12 -8.49 -9.55 10.06
C ILE A 12 -9.34 -10.74 9.58
N ASP A 13 -10.62 -10.76 9.93
CA ASP A 13 -11.57 -11.72 9.34
C ASP A 13 -11.82 -11.36 7.87
N ALA A 14 -11.84 -12.34 6.96
CA ALA A 14 -12.00 -12.07 5.52
C ALA A 14 -13.29 -11.30 5.16
N SER A 15 -14.34 -11.33 6.01
CA SER A 15 -15.54 -10.51 5.79
C SER A 15 -15.32 -9.01 5.97
N GLN A 16 -14.20 -8.59 6.59
CA GLN A 16 -13.87 -7.19 6.84
C GLN A 16 -13.15 -6.51 5.67
N LEU A 17 -12.80 -7.25 4.62
CA LEU A 17 -12.05 -6.74 3.46
C LEU A 17 -12.79 -5.68 2.63
N GLY A 18 -14.13 -5.69 2.65
CA GLY A 18 -14.94 -4.74 1.90
C GLY A 18 -14.67 -4.78 0.37
N ARG A 19 -14.64 -3.62 -0.29
CA ARG A 19 -14.23 -3.50 -1.70
C ARG A 19 -12.71 -3.56 -1.83
N VAL A 20 -12.23 -4.60 -2.51
CA VAL A 20 -10.80 -4.87 -2.66
C VAL A 20 -10.31 -4.56 -4.08
N LEU A 21 -9.20 -3.83 -4.20
CA LEU A 21 -8.37 -3.85 -5.41
C LEU A 21 -7.27 -4.89 -5.24
N MET A 22 -7.34 -5.95 -6.03
CA MET A 22 -6.52 -7.16 -5.84
C MET A 22 -5.06 -7.04 -6.31
N HIS A 23 -4.69 -5.96 -6.99
CA HIS A 23 -3.33 -5.75 -7.50
C HIS A 23 -3.06 -4.26 -7.65
N GLU A 24 -2.39 -3.67 -6.66
CA GLU A 24 -1.94 -2.28 -6.68
C GLU A 24 -0.48 -2.20 -6.21
N HIS A 25 0.16 -1.04 -6.30
CA HIS A 25 1.53 -0.87 -5.81
C HIS A 25 1.63 0.46 -5.05
N VAL A 26 2.08 0.42 -3.80
CA VAL A 26 2.34 1.62 -2.99
C VAL A 26 3.70 2.21 -3.40
N PHE A 27 4.75 1.39 -3.40
CA PHE A 27 6.09 1.80 -3.83
C PHE A 27 6.73 0.70 -4.67
N VAL A 28 7.19 1.04 -5.89
CA VAL A 28 7.99 0.13 -6.72
C VAL A 28 9.42 0.63 -6.73
N ILE A 29 10.32 -0.12 -6.09
CA ILE A 29 11.69 0.30 -5.84
C ILE A 29 12.66 -0.75 -6.35
N SER A 30 13.71 -0.31 -7.05
CA SER A 30 14.87 -1.16 -7.35
C SER A 30 15.95 -0.94 -6.30
N THR A 31 16.33 -1.99 -5.57
CA THR A 31 17.36 -1.95 -4.54
C THR A 31 18.68 -1.40 -5.06
N GLU A 32 19.08 -1.76 -6.28
CA GLU A 32 20.32 -1.28 -6.90
C GLU A 32 20.25 0.23 -7.17
N ILE A 33 19.10 0.73 -7.65
CA ILE A 33 18.91 2.16 -7.88
C ILE A 33 18.88 2.92 -6.55
N GLN A 34 18.20 2.41 -5.53
CA GLN A 34 18.19 3.05 -4.22
C GLN A 34 19.59 3.16 -3.60
N GLN A 35 20.44 2.13 -3.77
CA GLN A 35 21.79 2.13 -3.23
C GLN A 35 22.76 3.04 -3.97
N ASN A 36 22.62 3.15 -5.30
CA ASN A 36 23.57 3.89 -6.14
C ASN A 36 23.11 5.31 -6.51
N TYR A 37 21.80 5.54 -6.51
CA TYR A 37 21.17 6.80 -6.92
C TYR A 37 20.03 7.22 -5.96
N PRO A 38 20.29 7.34 -4.64
CA PRO A 38 19.26 7.64 -3.64
C PRO A 38 18.54 8.98 -3.89
N GLN A 39 19.17 9.92 -4.57
CA GLN A 39 18.57 11.20 -4.96
C GLN A 39 17.37 11.06 -5.91
N GLU A 40 17.25 9.95 -6.66
CA GLU A 40 16.07 9.71 -7.51
C GLU A 40 14.82 9.43 -6.68
N TRP A 41 15.00 8.82 -5.50
CA TRP A 41 13.93 8.64 -4.53
C TRP A 41 13.52 9.99 -3.93
N GLY A 42 14.49 10.83 -3.60
CA GLY A 42 14.25 12.13 -2.96
C GLY A 42 14.06 11.99 -1.46
N ASP A 43 13.21 12.84 -0.88
CA ASP A 43 12.90 12.78 0.56
C ASP A 43 11.90 11.67 0.88
N GLU A 44 12.19 10.85 1.88
CA GLU A 44 11.35 9.72 2.29
C GLU A 44 9.96 10.18 2.76
N GLN A 45 9.91 11.27 3.53
CA GLN A 45 8.65 11.72 4.13
C GLN A 45 7.72 12.28 3.06
N ASP A 46 8.26 13.00 2.06
CA ASP A 46 7.47 13.46 0.92
C ASP A 46 6.80 12.31 0.17
N ARG A 47 7.48 11.15 0.04
CA ARG A 47 6.93 9.95 -0.62
C ARG A 47 5.85 9.27 0.23
N VAL A 48 6.07 9.20 1.54
CA VAL A 48 5.07 8.67 2.47
C VAL A 48 3.83 9.55 2.50
N ASP A 49 3.98 10.86 2.55
CA ASP A 49 2.87 11.81 2.59
C ASP A 49 2.03 11.75 1.31
N ASP A 50 2.66 11.63 0.13
CA ASP A 50 1.96 11.41 -1.15
C ASP A 50 1.18 10.08 -1.16
N ALA A 51 1.81 8.98 -0.72
CA ALA A 51 1.15 7.68 -0.64
C ALA A 51 -0.06 7.71 0.30
N VAL A 52 0.07 8.34 1.47
CA VAL A 52 -1.03 8.51 2.43
C VAL A 52 -2.17 9.33 1.81
N ALA A 53 -1.86 10.45 1.14
CA ALA A 53 -2.87 11.27 0.48
C ALA A 53 -3.66 10.45 -0.56
N ARG A 54 -2.97 9.72 -1.44
CA ARG A 54 -3.62 8.90 -2.48
C ARG A 54 -4.44 7.73 -1.92
N LEU A 55 -3.98 7.08 -0.84
CA LEU A 55 -4.73 6.02 -0.17
C LEU A 55 -5.99 6.56 0.53
N ASN A 56 -5.93 7.78 1.06
CA ASN A 56 -7.12 8.44 1.61
C ASN A 56 -8.14 8.78 0.53
N GLU A 57 -7.71 9.32 -0.62
CA GLU A 57 -8.58 9.54 -1.79
C GLU A 57 -9.24 8.23 -2.25
N LEU A 58 -8.47 7.15 -2.28
CA LEU A 58 -8.97 5.82 -2.62
C LEU A 58 -10.05 5.36 -1.63
N LYS A 59 -9.83 5.57 -0.33
CA LYS A 59 -10.82 5.26 0.71
C LYS A 59 -12.09 6.08 0.56
N GLU A 60 -11.98 7.38 0.30
CA GLU A 60 -13.11 8.28 0.05
C GLU A 60 -13.93 7.86 -1.19
N SER A 61 -13.29 7.23 -2.18
CA SER A 61 -13.95 6.67 -3.36
C SER A 61 -14.71 5.34 -3.12
N GLY A 62 -14.64 4.81 -1.88
CA GLY A 62 -15.35 3.60 -1.46
C GLY A 62 -14.59 2.29 -1.73
N ILE A 63 -13.26 2.34 -1.79
CA ILE A 63 -12.40 1.16 -1.72
C ILE A 63 -11.96 0.95 -0.27
N ASP A 64 -11.98 -0.29 0.20
CA ASP A 64 -11.71 -0.61 1.59
C ASP A 64 -10.34 -1.25 1.81
N SER A 65 -9.82 -1.96 0.81
CA SER A 65 -8.54 -2.66 0.90
C SER A 65 -7.84 -2.72 -0.46
N ILE A 66 -6.51 -2.78 -0.43
CA ILE A 66 -5.67 -3.09 -1.58
C ILE A 66 -4.77 -4.27 -1.25
N LEU A 67 -4.35 -5.01 -2.26
CA LEU A 67 -3.27 -5.97 -2.18
C LEU A 67 -2.08 -5.41 -2.96
N ASP A 68 -0.95 -5.26 -2.28
CA ASP A 68 0.32 -4.85 -2.87
C ASP A 68 1.22 -6.09 -3.08
N PRO A 69 1.50 -6.49 -4.33
CA PRO A 69 2.33 -7.65 -4.64
C PRO A 69 3.78 -7.27 -5.02
N THR A 70 4.26 -6.08 -4.62
CA THR A 70 5.64 -5.64 -4.89
C THR A 70 6.68 -6.46 -4.13
#